data_AF-A0A2A2EV06-F1
#
_entry.id   AF-A0A2A2EV06-F1
#
_cell.length_a   1.000
_cell.length_b   1.000
_cell.length_c   1.000
_cell.angle_alpha   90.00
_cell.angle_beta   90.00
_cell.angle_gamma   90.00
#
_symmetry.space_group_name_H-M   'P 1'
#
loop_
_entity.id
_entity.type
_entity.pdbx_description
1 polymer ?
#
loop_
_entity_poly.entity_id
_entity_poly.type
_entity_poly.pdbx_seq_one_letter_code
_entity_poly.pdbx_strand_id
1 'polypeptide(L)'
;MRGVWREGNRFMLLAEAKCFIPEMFSAIEAARESILIELYLMESGRLASGLIDALGRAAERGVCVMLMLDGYGGMGLADDERRELRERGVALRFFNPLGFHSLARNLSRDHRKLVVVDGEVAFTGGFGAVDAFLDAWYEVAVRIEGPVVADWMRLFSRVWDSPLTRGDGAARLVRQLAVAPHDSDDYQGMRGRVVWGQGYRYQAIRHSLQQQVSSARQRIWICTPYFVPTLSLRRRLARAARRGVDVRLLLPGDAHDHPGVRYAGQRFYGRLLRAGVRIFEFQPTFIHAKFSLADDWCTLGSCNFDHWSLHWNLEANQEVDDRRFAQDVAALFERNFTTSHEIDPVQWAQRPRLQRLKEWLFGSLDGMLTRLR
;
A
#
# COMPACT_ATOMS: atom_id res chain seq x y z
N MET A 1 17.55 -4.41 7.42
CA MET A 1 17.82 -4.23 5.98
C MET A 1 17.67 -2.77 5.64
N ARG A 2 18.77 -2.12 5.25
CA ARG A 2 18.74 -0.78 4.66
C ARG A 2 18.06 -0.92 3.30
N GLY A 3 17.25 0.06 2.86
CA GLY A 3 16.57 0.01 1.55
C GLY A 3 17.59 0.12 0.41
N VAL A 4 18.17 -1.03 0.03
CA VAL A 4 19.21 -1.16 -0.99
C VAL A 4 18.57 -1.08 -2.37
N TRP A 5 19.15 -0.27 -3.25
CA TRP A 5 18.78 -0.25 -4.65
C TRP A 5 19.34 -1.49 -5.36
N ARG A 6 18.47 -2.15 -6.13
CA ARG A 6 18.76 -3.30 -6.98
C ARG A 6 18.60 -2.87 -8.43
N GLU A 7 19.52 -3.33 -9.27
CA GLU A 7 19.38 -3.27 -10.72
C GLU A 7 18.79 -4.60 -11.23
N GLY A 8 18.46 -4.70 -12.52
CA GLY A 8 18.06 -5.97 -13.14
C GLY A 8 16.62 -6.39 -12.84
N ASN A 9 15.74 -5.46 -12.43
CA ASN A 9 14.35 -5.80 -12.09
C ASN A 9 13.40 -5.53 -13.26
N ARG A 10 12.22 -6.15 -13.22
CA ARG A 10 11.09 -5.78 -14.08
C ARG A 10 9.91 -5.41 -13.21
N PHE A 11 9.33 -4.25 -13.47
CA PHE A 11 8.14 -3.75 -12.79
C PHE A 11 7.03 -3.56 -13.80
N MET A 12 5.84 -4.09 -13.51
CA MET A 12 4.65 -3.90 -14.32
C MET A 12 3.54 -3.29 -13.45
N LEU A 13 3.05 -2.12 -13.86
CA LEU A 13 1.97 -1.42 -13.20
C LEU A 13 0.63 -2.09 -13.55
N LEU A 14 -0.13 -2.51 -12.55
CA LEU A 14 -1.42 -3.17 -12.71
C LEU A 14 -2.49 -2.31 -12.05
N ALA A 15 -3.16 -1.48 -12.85
CA ALA A 15 -4.22 -0.60 -12.39
C ALA A 15 -5.56 -1.33 -12.37
N GLU A 16 -6.30 -1.19 -11.27
CA GLU A 16 -7.63 -1.78 -11.04
C GLU A 16 -7.60 -3.31 -10.80
N ALA A 17 -8.53 -3.77 -9.97
CA ALA A 17 -8.62 -5.17 -9.55
C ALA A 17 -8.75 -6.15 -10.71
N LYS A 18 -9.49 -5.76 -11.76
CA LYS A 18 -9.63 -6.55 -13.00
C LYS A 18 -8.30 -6.85 -13.70
N CYS A 19 -7.25 -6.07 -13.44
CA CYS A 19 -5.92 -6.28 -14.00
C CYS A 19 -5.01 -7.08 -13.06
N PHE A 20 -5.00 -6.77 -11.75
CA PHE A 20 -4.06 -7.44 -10.84
C PHE A 20 -4.57 -8.75 -10.24
N ILE A 21 -5.87 -8.95 -10.08
CA ILE A 21 -6.41 -10.20 -9.51
C ILE A 21 -6.15 -11.39 -10.43
N PRO A 22 -6.45 -11.34 -11.75
CA PRO A 22 -6.18 -12.47 -12.64
C PRO A 22 -4.70 -12.83 -12.71
N GLU A 23 -3.81 -11.84 -12.78
CA GLU A 23 -2.36 -12.04 -12.78
C GLU A 23 -1.87 -12.73 -11.50
N MET A 24 -2.39 -12.30 -10.34
CA MET A 24 -2.04 -12.88 -9.05
C MET A 24 -2.54 -14.31 -8.91
N PHE A 25 -3.78 -14.58 -9.32
CA PHE A 25 -4.36 -15.93 -9.31
C PHE A 25 -3.63 -16.86 -10.28
N SER A 26 -3.29 -16.37 -11.48
CA SER A 26 -2.50 -17.14 -12.44
C SER A 26 -1.12 -17.51 -11.90
N ALA A 27 -0.46 -16.59 -11.18
CA ALA A 27 0.81 -16.88 -10.53
C ALA A 27 0.65 -17.95 -9.43
N ILE A 28 -0.38 -17.82 -8.57
CA ILE A 28 -0.69 -18.81 -7.53
C ILE A 28 -0.97 -20.21 -8.13
N GLU A 29 -1.73 -20.29 -9.22
CA GLU A 29 -2.03 -21.55 -9.88
C GLU A 29 -0.80 -22.18 -10.56
N ALA A 30 0.12 -21.35 -11.05
CA ALA A 30 1.37 -21.81 -11.64
C ALA A 30 2.45 -22.18 -10.63
N ALA A 31 2.27 -21.85 -9.35
CA ALA A 31 3.26 -22.03 -8.30
C ALA A 31 3.72 -23.49 -8.15
N ARG A 32 5.02 -23.68 -7.94
CA ARG A 32 5.68 -24.99 -7.86
C ARG A 32 6.37 -25.26 -6.53
N GLU A 33 6.89 -24.23 -5.87
CA GLU A 33 7.73 -24.36 -4.69
C GLU A 33 7.11 -23.71 -3.47
N SER A 34 6.75 -22.42 -3.56
CA SER A 34 6.24 -21.67 -2.42
C SER A 34 5.33 -20.52 -2.78
N ILE A 35 4.39 -20.23 -1.88
CA ILE A 35 3.54 -19.04 -1.93
C ILE A 35 3.61 -18.36 -0.56
N LEU A 36 4.04 -17.10 -0.54
CA LEU A 36 4.10 -16.27 0.66
C LEU A 36 3.09 -15.13 0.53
N ILE A 37 2.07 -15.11 1.38
CA ILE A 37 1.04 -14.07 1.37
C ILE A 37 1.00 -13.37 2.71
N GLU A 38 0.97 -12.06 2.65
CA GLU A 38 0.76 -11.18 3.78
C GLU A 38 -0.32 -10.16 3.44
N LEU A 39 -1.39 -10.12 4.24
CA LEU A 39 -2.52 -9.22 4.01
C LEU A 39 -2.99 -8.60 5.33
N TYR A 40 -3.27 -7.30 5.29
CA TYR A 40 -3.99 -6.64 6.38
C TYR A 40 -5.45 -7.11 6.45
N LEU A 41 -6.17 -7.03 5.32
CA LEU A 41 -7.61 -7.21 5.27
C LEU A 41 -7.98 -8.43 4.43
N MET A 42 -8.65 -9.39 5.06
CA MET A 42 -9.27 -10.55 4.44
C MET A 42 -10.58 -10.86 5.17
N GLU A 43 -11.67 -10.93 4.42
CA GLU A 43 -13.03 -11.13 4.92
C GLU A 43 -13.74 -12.16 4.05
N SER A 44 -14.60 -12.98 4.66
CA SER A 44 -15.43 -13.96 3.95
C SER A 44 -16.20 -13.30 2.80
N GLY A 45 -16.16 -13.91 1.62
CA GLY A 45 -16.72 -13.32 0.41
C GLY A 45 -16.14 -13.97 -0.85
N ARG A 46 -16.61 -13.55 -2.02
CA ARG A 46 -16.24 -14.17 -3.31
C ARG A 46 -14.73 -14.17 -3.53
N LEU A 47 -14.06 -13.05 -3.24
CA LEU A 47 -12.61 -12.95 -3.43
C LEU A 47 -11.83 -13.84 -2.45
N ALA A 48 -12.26 -13.88 -1.19
CA ALA A 48 -11.62 -14.72 -0.18
C ALA A 48 -11.82 -16.21 -0.46
N SER A 49 -13.04 -16.65 -0.79
CA SER A 49 -13.31 -18.05 -1.13
C SER A 49 -12.50 -18.48 -2.35
N GLY A 50 -12.42 -17.65 -3.40
CA GLY A 50 -11.58 -17.94 -4.56
C GLY A 50 -10.09 -18.06 -4.20
N LEU A 51 -9.59 -17.20 -3.31
CA LEU A 51 -8.20 -17.25 -2.84
C LEU A 51 -7.94 -18.51 -2.00
N ILE A 52 -8.83 -18.84 -1.06
CA ILE A 52 -8.74 -20.07 -0.24
C ILE A 52 -8.65 -21.29 -1.14
N ASP A 53 -9.50 -21.36 -2.16
CA ASP A 53 -9.54 -22.45 -3.11
C ASP A 53 -8.25 -22.60 -3.91
N ALA A 54 -7.69 -21.49 -4.41
CA ALA A 54 -6.45 -21.50 -5.16
C ALA A 54 -5.25 -21.89 -4.27
N LEU A 55 -5.20 -21.40 -3.04
CA LEU A 55 -4.15 -21.73 -2.07
C LEU A 55 -4.23 -23.20 -1.63
N GLY A 56 -5.43 -23.72 -1.38
CA GLY A 56 -5.63 -25.12 -1.05
C GLY A 56 -5.22 -26.04 -2.19
N ARG A 57 -5.60 -25.73 -3.44
CA ARG A 57 -5.12 -26.47 -4.62
C ARG A 57 -3.60 -26.45 -4.74
N ALA A 58 -2.95 -25.31 -4.47
CA ALA A 58 -1.50 -25.23 -4.49
C ALA A 58 -0.86 -26.12 -3.41
N ALA A 59 -1.39 -26.07 -2.18
CA ALA A 59 -0.90 -26.90 -1.08
C ALA A 59 -1.10 -28.41 -1.35
N GLU A 60 -2.23 -28.80 -1.96
CA GLU A 60 -2.51 -30.18 -2.40
C GLU A 60 -1.51 -30.67 -3.46
N ARG A 61 -0.96 -29.77 -4.29
CA ARG A 61 0.14 -30.07 -5.23
C ARG A 61 1.51 -30.18 -4.55
N GLY A 62 1.60 -29.92 -3.25
CA GLY A 62 2.85 -29.95 -2.48
C GLY A 62 3.59 -28.60 -2.39
N VAL A 63 2.98 -27.50 -2.86
CA VAL A 63 3.56 -26.15 -2.74
C VAL A 63 3.56 -25.72 -1.26
N CYS A 64 4.64 -25.11 -0.80
CA CYS A 64 4.70 -24.55 0.56
C CYS A 64 3.91 -23.24 0.63
N VAL A 65 2.68 -23.28 1.16
CA VAL A 65 1.81 -22.10 1.25
C VAL A 65 1.84 -21.50 2.65
N MET A 66 2.25 -20.23 2.74
CA MET A 66 2.39 -19.45 3.97
C MET A 66 1.49 -18.22 3.89
N LEU A 67 0.37 -18.24 4.61
CA LEU A 67 -0.59 -17.14 4.67
C LEU A 67 -0.51 -16.45 6.04
N MET A 68 -0.16 -15.17 6.02
CA MET A 68 -0.11 -14.32 7.20
C MET A 68 -1.15 -13.20 7.09
N LEU A 69 -2.05 -13.15 8.06
CA LEU A 69 -3.08 -12.10 8.14
C LEU A 69 -2.78 -11.17 9.32
N ASP A 70 -3.17 -9.90 9.23
CA ASP A 70 -3.23 -9.07 10.43
C ASP A 70 -4.33 -9.56 11.38
N GLY A 71 -4.04 -9.55 12.69
CA GLY A 71 -4.97 -10.07 13.69
C GLY A 71 -6.26 -9.27 13.84
N TYR A 72 -6.30 -7.99 13.46
CA TYR A 72 -7.52 -7.18 13.43
C TYR A 72 -8.20 -7.27 12.06
N GLY A 73 -7.44 -7.00 10.99
CA GLY A 73 -8.03 -6.99 9.64
C GLY A 73 -8.40 -8.38 9.10
N GLY A 74 -7.91 -9.47 9.71
CA GLY A 74 -8.34 -10.84 9.41
C GLY A 74 -9.54 -11.33 10.24
N MET A 75 -10.11 -10.51 11.14
CA MET A 75 -11.24 -10.94 11.99
C MET A 75 -12.51 -11.26 11.20
N GLY A 76 -12.68 -10.65 10.02
CA GLY A 76 -13.84 -10.88 9.14
C GLY A 76 -13.81 -12.21 8.38
N LEU A 77 -12.70 -12.96 8.42
CA LEU A 77 -12.63 -14.29 7.84
C LEU A 77 -13.21 -15.33 8.82
N ALA A 78 -14.20 -16.10 8.38
CA ALA A 78 -14.92 -17.05 9.23
C ALA A 78 -14.05 -18.21 9.72
N ASP A 79 -14.38 -18.78 10.89
CA ASP A 79 -13.54 -19.80 11.55
C ASP A 79 -13.51 -21.14 10.82
N ASP A 80 -14.58 -21.48 10.10
CA ASP A 80 -14.68 -22.60 9.16
C ASP A 80 -13.74 -22.41 7.95
N GLU A 81 -13.73 -21.25 7.32
CA GLU A 81 -12.76 -20.93 6.24
C GLU A 81 -11.30 -20.97 6.73
N ARG A 82 -11.04 -20.48 7.95
CA ARG A 82 -9.71 -20.60 8.58
C ARG A 82 -9.33 -22.05 8.87
N ARG A 83 -10.30 -22.90 9.17
CA ARG A 83 -10.07 -24.33 9.41
C ARG A 83 -9.78 -25.04 8.11
N GLU A 84 -10.56 -24.74 7.07
CA GLU A 84 -10.37 -25.28 5.72
C GLU A 84 -8.96 -25.02 5.21
N LEU A 85 -8.47 -23.77 5.30
CA LEU A 85 -7.09 -23.43 4.94
C LEU A 85 -6.06 -24.35 5.61
N ARG A 86 -6.20 -24.58 6.93
CA ARG A 86 -5.28 -25.43 7.70
C ARG A 86 -5.38 -26.89 7.30
N GLU A 87 -6.60 -27.40 7.15
CA GLU A 87 -6.87 -28.79 6.78
C GLU A 87 -6.32 -29.10 5.38
N ARG A 88 -6.33 -28.11 4.48
CA ARG A 88 -5.75 -28.19 3.13
C ARG A 88 -4.23 -27.95 3.09
N GLY A 89 -3.58 -27.79 4.24
CA GLY A 89 -2.12 -27.69 4.34
C GLY A 89 -1.54 -26.29 4.23
N VAL A 90 -2.37 -25.24 4.25
CA VAL A 90 -1.89 -23.85 4.30
C VAL A 90 -1.41 -23.52 5.72
N ALA A 91 -0.16 -23.06 5.83
CA ALA A 91 0.34 -22.52 7.08
C ALA A 91 -0.29 -21.14 7.33
N LEU A 92 -1.31 -21.09 8.20
CA LEU A 92 -2.04 -19.86 8.52
C LEU A 92 -1.55 -19.24 9.83
N ARG A 93 -1.10 -17.98 9.75
CA ARG A 93 -0.67 -17.19 10.91
C ARG A 93 -1.34 -15.82 10.98
N PHE A 94 -1.39 -15.29 12.19
CA PHE A 94 -1.92 -13.98 12.49
C PHE A 94 -0.87 -13.10 13.16
N PHE A 95 -0.65 -11.90 12.62
CA PHE A 95 0.21 -10.89 13.22
C PHE A 95 -0.53 -10.12 14.32
N ASN A 96 0.07 -10.08 15.50
CA ASN A 96 -0.41 -9.34 16.67
C ASN A 96 -1.94 -9.51 16.92
N PRO A 97 -2.48 -10.73 17.10
CA PRO A 97 -3.88 -10.91 17.47
C PRO A 97 -4.28 -10.02 18.65
N LEU A 98 -5.51 -9.51 18.64
CA LEU A 98 -6.00 -8.69 19.74
C LEU A 98 -5.95 -9.49 21.05
N GLY A 99 -5.44 -8.86 22.09
CA GLY A 99 -5.38 -9.45 23.42
C GLY A 99 -5.65 -8.43 24.52
N PHE A 100 -5.75 -8.90 25.76
CA PHE A 100 -5.98 -8.09 26.95
C PHE A 100 -4.75 -7.28 27.42
N HIS A 101 -3.81 -7.01 26.51
CA HIS A 101 -2.63 -6.18 26.78
C HIS A 101 -2.95 -4.69 26.60
N SER A 102 -1.95 -3.81 26.72
CA SER A 102 -2.16 -2.36 26.58
C SER A 102 -2.75 -1.98 25.22
N LEU A 103 -3.63 -0.97 25.22
CA LEU A 103 -4.27 -0.45 24.01
C LEU A 103 -3.24 -0.09 22.93
N ALA A 104 -2.16 0.60 23.30
CA ALA A 104 -1.07 0.96 22.39
C ALA A 104 -0.41 -0.25 21.71
N ARG A 105 -0.31 -1.40 22.39
CA ARG A 105 0.23 -2.63 21.78
C ARG A 105 -0.73 -3.22 20.75
N ASN A 106 -2.04 -3.11 21.00
CA ASN A 106 -3.04 -3.53 20.03
C ASN A 106 -3.08 -2.63 18.79
N LEU A 107 -2.60 -1.38 18.85
CA LEU A 107 -2.56 -0.47 17.69
C LEU A 107 -1.49 -0.84 16.65
N SER A 108 -0.44 -1.58 17.01
CA SER A 108 0.57 -2.02 16.04
C SER A 108 0.00 -3.08 15.10
N ARG A 109 -0.26 -2.72 13.84
CA ARG A 109 -0.83 -3.63 12.82
C ARG A 109 0.16 -3.93 11.71
N ASP A 110 0.01 -5.10 11.09
CA ASP A 110 0.69 -5.36 9.82
C ASP A 110 -0.16 -4.84 8.67
N HIS A 111 0.23 -3.69 8.12
CA HIS A 111 -0.53 -3.05 7.06
C HIS A 111 0.08 -3.28 5.68
N ARG A 112 1.14 -4.07 5.58
CA ARG A 112 1.75 -4.46 4.31
C ARG A 112 0.86 -5.48 3.58
N LYS A 113 0.97 -5.46 2.25
CA LYS A 113 0.27 -6.39 1.35
C LYS A 113 1.24 -6.93 0.34
N LEU A 114 1.44 -8.23 0.37
CA LEU A 114 2.47 -8.91 -0.39
C LEU A 114 1.97 -10.29 -0.80
N VAL A 115 2.21 -10.64 -2.05
CA VAL A 115 2.16 -12.03 -2.54
C VAL A 115 3.50 -12.30 -3.19
N VAL A 116 4.21 -13.36 -2.79
CA VAL A 116 5.41 -13.85 -3.46
C VAL A 116 5.16 -15.28 -3.90
N VAL A 117 5.45 -15.59 -5.16
CA VAL A 117 5.34 -16.93 -5.74
C VAL A 117 6.73 -17.38 -6.16
N ASP A 118 7.11 -18.56 -5.68
CA ASP A 118 8.35 -19.29 -5.99
C ASP A 118 9.66 -18.49 -5.77
N GLY A 119 9.58 -17.37 -5.05
CA GLY A 119 10.70 -16.44 -4.91
C GLY A 119 11.11 -15.73 -6.22
N GLU A 120 10.29 -15.86 -7.27
CA GLU A 120 10.54 -15.30 -8.60
C GLU A 120 9.69 -14.06 -8.89
N VAL A 121 8.43 -14.10 -8.44
CA VAL A 121 7.44 -13.07 -8.71
C VAL A 121 6.86 -12.54 -7.42
N ALA A 122 6.79 -11.22 -7.29
CA ALA A 122 6.08 -10.57 -6.18
C ALA A 122 5.00 -9.60 -6.67
N PHE A 123 3.94 -9.46 -5.88
CA PHE A 123 2.90 -8.46 -6.04
C PHE A 123 2.80 -7.63 -4.76
N THR A 124 2.72 -6.31 -4.90
CA THR A 124 2.41 -5.41 -3.77
C THR A 124 1.55 -4.24 -4.23
N GLY A 125 0.90 -3.57 -3.29
CA GLY A 125 -0.06 -2.48 -3.54
C GLY A 125 -0.91 -2.21 -2.30
N GLY A 126 -2.09 -1.63 -2.49
CA GLY A 126 -3.07 -1.42 -1.41
C GLY A 126 -4.16 -2.51 -1.31
N PHE A 127 -4.04 -3.61 -2.06
CA PHE A 127 -5.05 -4.66 -2.17
C PHE A 127 -5.29 -5.47 -0.88
N GLY A 128 -6.38 -6.21 -0.84
CA GLY A 128 -6.77 -7.15 0.20
C GLY A 128 -7.68 -8.22 -0.41
N ALA A 129 -8.14 -9.17 0.41
CA ALA A 129 -9.07 -10.21 -0.02
C ALA A 129 -10.48 -9.90 0.51
N VAL A 130 -11.11 -8.86 -0.04
CA VAL A 130 -12.50 -8.46 0.24
C VAL A 130 -13.21 -8.05 -1.04
N ASP A 131 -14.52 -8.28 -1.11
CA ASP A 131 -15.32 -8.06 -2.32
C ASP A 131 -15.38 -6.58 -2.75
N ALA A 132 -15.12 -5.64 -1.84
CA ALA A 132 -15.00 -4.23 -2.18
C ALA A 132 -13.95 -3.96 -3.27
N PHE A 133 -12.88 -4.76 -3.37
CA PHE A 133 -11.91 -4.65 -4.47
C PHE A 133 -12.49 -5.08 -5.82
N LEU A 134 -13.46 -6.00 -5.84
CA LEU A 134 -14.13 -6.42 -7.06
C LEU A 134 -15.14 -5.36 -7.53
N ASP A 135 -15.87 -4.76 -6.58
CA ASP A 135 -17.10 -4.04 -6.90
C ASP A 135 -16.98 -2.51 -6.78
N ALA A 136 -16.12 -1.99 -5.90
CA ALA A 136 -16.24 -0.61 -5.42
C ALA A 136 -14.93 0.16 -5.22
N TRP A 137 -13.79 -0.50 -5.06
CA TRP A 137 -12.52 0.16 -4.72
C TRP A 137 -11.60 0.21 -5.93
N TYR A 138 -11.13 1.40 -6.24
CA TYR A 138 -10.04 1.59 -7.19
C TYR A 138 -8.70 1.43 -6.46
N GLU A 139 -7.91 0.46 -6.90
CA GLU A 139 -6.61 0.13 -6.35
C GLU A 139 -5.57 -0.09 -7.46
N VAL A 140 -4.30 0.01 -7.11
CA VAL A 140 -3.17 -0.25 -8.02
C VAL A 140 -2.22 -1.25 -7.35
N ALA A 141 -1.75 -2.21 -8.12
CA ALA A 141 -0.70 -3.12 -7.74
C ALA A 141 0.51 -2.97 -8.68
N VAL A 142 1.65 -3.48 -8.24
CA VAL A 142 2.81 -3.70 -9.09
C VAL A 142 3.17 -5.17 -9.05
N ARG A 143 3.37 -5.75 -10.23
CA ARG A 143 4.01 -7.06 -10.41
C ARG A 143 5.52 -6.84 -10.55
N ILE A 144 6.29 -7.66 -9.86
CA ILE A 144 7.73 -7.50 -9.65
C ILE A 144 8.43 -8.81 -9.99
N GLU A 145 9.48 -8.72 -10.81
CA GLU A 145 10.47 -9.77 -11.05
C GLU A 145 11.86 -9.21 -10.86
N GLY A 146 12.83 -10.07 -10.55
CA GLY A 146 14.23 -9.68 -10.43
C GLY A 146 14.70 -9.53 -8.99
N PRO A 147 15.97 -9.11 -8.79
CA PRO A 147 16.69 -9.28 -7.52
C PRO A 147 16.02 -8.67 -6.28
N VAL A 148 15.12 -7.69 -6.47
CA VAL A 148 14.36 -7.06 -5.40
C VAL A 148 13.34 -7.99 -4.74
N VAL A 149 12.91 -9.08 -5.38
CA VAL A 149 11.99 -10.08 -4.78
C VAL A 149 12.59 -10.68 -3.50
N ALA A 150 13.91 -10.89 -3.49
CA ALA A 150 14.65 -11.35 -2.32
C ALA A 150 14.57 -10.38 -1.12
N ASP A 151 14.40 -9.07 -1.38
CA ASP A 151 14.23 -8.07 -0.33
C ASP A 151 12.81 -8.13 0.27
N TRP A 152 11.80 -8.38 -0.56
CA TRP A 152 10.42 -8.63 -0.13
C TRP A 152 10.29 -9.90 0.71
N MET A 153 10.86 -11.03 0.25
CA MET A 153 10.89 -12.29 1.01
C MET A 153 11.53 -12.08 2.37
N ARG A 154 12.67 -11.39 2.45
CA ARG A 154 13.33 -11.08 3.73
C ARG A 154 12.49 -10.19 4.64
N LEU A 155 11.60 -9.36 4.09
CA LEU A 155 10.68 -8.53 4.87
C LEU A 155 9.54 -9.39 5.44
N PHE A 156 8.99 -10.30 4.64
CA PHE A 156 8.01 -11.30 5.06
C PHE A 156 8.58 -12.20 6.16
N SER A 157 9.76 -12.80 5.94
CA SER A 157 10.39 -13.74 6.87
C SER A 157 10.60 -13.17 8.27
N ARG A 158 10.91 -11.87 8.38
CA ARG A 158 11.06 -11.20 9.69
C ARG A 158 9.76 -11.14 10.47
N VAL A 159 8.64 -10.95 9.79
CA VAL A 159 7.35 -10.83 10.44
C VAL A 159 6.73 -12.19 10.65
N TRP A 160 6.97 -13.15 9.76
CA TRP A 160 6.69 -14.56 10.02
C TRP A 160 7.40 -15.06 11.30
N ASP A 161 8.70 -14.81 11.46
CA ASP A 161 9.49 -15.23 12.64
C ASP A 161 9.38 -14.24 13.83
N SER A 162 8.43 -13.30 13.79
CA SER A 162 8.25 -12.30 14.85
C SER A 162 7.58 -12.92 16.09
N PRO A 163 7.94 -12.50 17.32
CA PRO A 163 7.25 -12.91 18.54
C PRO A 163 5.79 -12.42 18.61
N LEU A 164 5.40 -11.46 17.77
CA LEU A 164 4.01 -11.00 17.65
C LEU A 164 3.15 -11.90 16.76
N THR A 165 3.76 -12.83 16.01
CA THR A 165 3.05 -13.65 15.03
C THR A 165 2.73 -15.03 15.62
N ARG A 166 1.46 -15.42 15.55
CA ARG A 166 0.91 -16.65 16.15
C ARG A 166 0.21 -17.50 15.08
N GLY A 167 0.04 -18.79 15.34
CA GLY A 167 -0.62 -19.72 14.40
C GLY A 167 0.32 -20.82 13.94
N ASP A 168 -0.07 -21.48 12.84
CA ASP A 168 0.55 -22.71 12.34
C ASP A 168 1.78 -22.44 11.47
N GLY A 169 2.57 -23.49 11.23
CA GLY A 169 3.78 -23.39 10.41
C GLY A 169 5.01 -22.95 11.21
N ALA A 170 6.06 -23.77 11.14
CA ALA A 170 7.28 -23.52 11.89
C ALA A 170 8.04 -22.30 11.35
N ALA A 171 8.69 -21.55 12.24
CA ALA A 171 9.61 -20.47 11.89
C ALA A 171 10.72 -20.90 10.90
N ARG A 172 11.08 -22.19 10.90
CA ARG A 172 12.08 -22.74 9.96
C ARG A 172 11.64 -22.71 8.49
N LEU A 173 10.34 -22.63 8.19
CA LEU A 173 9.83 -22.63 6.82
C LEU A 173 10.48 -21.48 6.03
N VAL A 174 10.52 -20.28 6.61
CA VAL A 174 11.16 -19.12 5.95
C VAL A 174 12.68 -19.18 5.86
N ARG A 175 13.33 -20.10 6.59
CA ARG A 175 14.79 -20.29 6.56
C ARG A 175 15.22 -21.23 5.42
N GLN A 176 14.28 -21.99 4.88
CA GLN A 176 14.50 -22.96 3.81
C GLN A 176 14.12 -22.41 2.43
N LEU A 177 13.51 -21.21 2.38
CA LEU A 177 13.14 -20.57 1.12
C LEU A 177 14.40 -20.25 0.32
N ALA A 178 14.51 -20.88 -0.85
CA ALA A 178 15.47 -20.48 -1.85
C ALA A 178 15.06 -19.10 -2.40
N VAL A 179 16.04 -18.25 -2.66
CA VAL A 179 15.85 -17.10 -3.54
C VAL A 179 16.28 -17.59 -4.91
N ALA A 180 15.38 -17.55 -5.88
CA ALA A 180 15.72 -17.91 -7.24
C ALA A 180 16.91 -17.06 -7.70
N PRO A 181 18.01 -17.67 -8.20
CA PRO A 181 19.07 -16.90 -8.82
C PRO A 181 18.47 -16.18 -10.03
N HIS A 182 18.74 -14.88 -10.12
CA HIS A 182 18.35 -14.09 -11.28
C HIS A 182 19.59 -13.78 -12.09
N ASP A 183 19.80 -14.61 -13.11
CA ASP A 183 20.72 -14.32 -14.21
C ASP A 183 19.99 -13.37 -15.16
N SER A 184 20.05 -12.07 -14.91
CA SER A 184 19.64 -11.09 -15.90
C SER A 184 20.88 -10.56 -16.63
N ASP A 185 21.41 -11.38 -17.54
CA ASP A 185 22.31 -10.91 -18.61
C ASP A 185 21.57 -10.03 -19.63
N ASP A 186 20.25 -9.86 -19.48
CA ASP A 186 19.44 -9.02 -20.34
C ASP A 186 19.56 -7.53 -19.94
N TYR A 187 20.22 -6.76 -20.80
CA TYR A 187 20.71 -5.40 -20.58
C TYR A 187 19.59 -4.35 -20.64
N GLN A 188 18.50 -4.48 -19.87
CA GLN A 188 17.41 -3.47 -19.78
C GLN A 188 16.64 -3.43 -18.43
N GLY A 189 17.12 -4.09 -17.38
CA GLY A 189 16.44 -4.12 -16.08
C GLY A 189 16.31 -2.75 -15.40
N MET A 190 15.19 -2.52 -14.73
CA MET A 190 14.86 -1.30 -13.99
C MET A 190 15.50 -1.29 -12.60
N ARG A 191 15.85 -0.10 -12.14
CA ARG A 191 16.35 0.14 -10.79
C ARG A 191 15.20 0.22 -9.79
N GLY A 192 15.27 -0.54 -8.69
CA GLY A 192 14.22 -0.52 -7.67
C GLY A 192 14.69 -0.91 -6.28
N ARG A 193 13.87 -0.65 -5.26
CA ARG A 193 14.12 -1.10 -3.89
C ARG A 193 12.83 -1.31 -3.10
N VAL A 194 12.91 -2.18 -2.09
CA VAL A 194 11.92 -2.23 -1.02
C VAL A 194 12.28 -1.18 0.03
N VAL A 195 11.36 -0.24 0.26
CA VAL A 195 11.42 0.69 1.40
C VAL A 195 10.34 0.29 2.39
N TRP A 196 10.65 0.30 3.68
CA TRP A 196 9.72 -0.18 4.71
C TRP A 196 9.72 0.71 5.94
N GLY A 197 8.66 0.59 6.75
CA GLY A 197 8.46 1.33 7.98
C GLY A 197 7.98 0.41 9.11
N GLN A 198 8.23 0.84 10.34
CA GLN A 198 7.74 0.20 11.56
C GLN A 198 7.29 1.29 12.52
N GLY A 199 6.10 1.83 12.27
CA GLY A 199 5.54 2.96 13.00
C GLY A 199 6.56 4.08 13.24
N TYR A 200 6.59 4.61 14.47
CA TYR A 200 7.56 5.64 14.84
C TYR A 200 9.02 5.16 14.92
N ARG A 201 9.26 3.85 15.01
CA ARG A 201 10.61 3.27 15.24
C ARG A 201 11.47 3.31 13.98
N TYR A 202 10.86 3.19 12.81
CA TYR A 202 11.57 3.23 11.53
C TYR A 202 10.70 3.88 10.47
N GLN A 203 11.08 5.07 10.00
CA GLN A 203 10.27 5.93 9.12
C GLN A 203 10.92 6.15 7.74
N ALA A 204 11.57 5.13 7.17
CA ALA A 204 12.31 5.27 5.91
C ALA A 204 11.40 5.70 4.74
N ILE A 205 10.17 5.17 4.67
CA ILE A 205 9.16 5.55 3.66
C ILE A 205 8.90 7.06 3.68
N ARG A 206 8.64 7.61 4.87
CA ARG A 206 8.42 9.05 5.07
C ARG A 206 9.63 9.88 4.65
N HIS A 207 10.83 9.48 5.06
CA HIS A 207 12.05 10.22 4.75
C HIS A 207 12.35 10.20 3.25
N SER A 208 12.15 9.05 2.59
CA SER A 208 12.31 8.90 1.14
C SER A 208 11.36 9.84 0.38
N LEU A 209 10.05 9.79 0.65
CA LEU A 209 9.10 10.70 0.00
C LEU A 209 9.47 12.17 0.24
N GLN A 210 9.82 12.55 1.48
CA GLN A 210 10.17 13.94 1.78
C GLN A 210 11.45 14.40 1.06
N GLN A 211 12.42 13.50 0.90
CA GLN A 211 13.62 13.77 0.11
C GLN A 211 13.24 14.02 -1.36
N GLN A 212 12.47 13.11 -1.96
CA GLN A 212 12.07 13.21 -3.37
C GLN A 212 11.23 14.45 -3.67
N VAL A 213 10.26 14.78 -2.82
CA VAL A 213 9.48 16.04 -2.91
C VAL A 213 10.38 17.28 -2.84
N SER A 214 11.52 17.19 -2.15
CA SER A 214 12.43 18.32 -1.99
C SER A 214 13.39 18.48 -3.16
N SER A 215 13.82 17.37 -3.77
CA SER A 215 14.78 17.35 -4.89
C SER A 215 14.13 17.42 -6.27
N ALA A 216 12.84 17.08 -6.39
CA ALA A 216 12.13 17.08 -7.67
C ALA A 216 12.17 18.45 -8.37
N ARG A 217 12.30 18.39 -9.70
CA ARG A 217 12.51 19.55 -10.58
C ARG A 217 11.36 19.80 -11.53
N GLN A 218 10.65 18.76 -11.98
CA GLN A 218 9.60 18.88 -12.99
C GLN A 218 8.21 18.66 -12.39
N ARG A 219 8.00 17.53 -11.71
CA ARG A 219 6.65 17.14 -11.24
C ARG A 219 6.68 16.38 -9.93
N ILE A 220 5.61 16.53 -9.15
CA ILE A 220 5.34 15.76 -7.93
C ILE A 220 3.84 15.44 -7.90
N TRP A 221 3.47 14.19 -8.18
CA TRP A 221 2.08 13.73 -8.16
C TRP A 221 1.89 12.68 -7.07
N ILE A 222 0.86 12.83 -6.23
CA ILE A 222 0.63 11.95 -5.08
C ILE A 222 -0.84 11.49 -5.08
N CYS A 223 -1.04 10.18 -5.02
CA CYS A 223 -2.32 9.54 -4.74
C CYS A 223 -2.31 8.95 -3.32
N THR A 224 -3.32 9.28 -2.52
CA THR A 224 -3.53 8.68 -1.20
C THR A 224 -5.02 8.73 -0.83
N PRO A 225 -5.58 7.67 -0.21
CA PRO A 225 -6.97 7.70 0.24
C PRO A 225 -7.21 8.63 1.43
N TYR A 226 -6.19 8.85 2.27
CA TYR A 226 -6.36 9.56 3.54
C TYR A 226 -5.40 10.74 3.60
N PHE A 227 -5.83 11.88 3.07
CA PHE A 227 -4.98 13.07 3.00
C PHE A 227 -4.90 13.83 4.33
N VAL A 228 -4.16 13.26 5.29
CA VAL A 228 -3.83 13.92 6.56
C VAL A 228 -2.31 14.05 6.71
N PRO A 229 -1.65 14.85 5.84
CA PRO A 229 -0.20 14.89 5.78
C PRO A 229 0.44 15.65 6.95
N THR A 230 1.64 15.19 7.34
CA THR A 230 2.48 15.89 8.31
C THR A 230 2.77 17.34 7.91
N LEU A 231 3.00 18.21 8.90
CA LEU A 231 3.38 19.62 8.63
C LEU A 231 4.63 19.74 7.75
N SER A 232 5.62 18.84 7.92
CA SER A 232 6.83 18.80 7.09
C SER A 232 6.47 18.56 5.62
N LEU A 233 5.64 17.56 5.33
CA LEU A 233 5.24 17.24 3.96
C LEU A 233 4.48 18.41 3.32
N ARG A 234 3.51 18.99 4.03
CA ARG A 234 2.74 20.16 3.56
C ARG A 234 3.64 21.34 3.18
N ARG A 235 4.62 21.66 4.04
CA ARG A 235 5.57 22.76 3.77
C ARG A 235 6.45 22.46 2.55
N ARG A 236 6.88 21.22 2.36
CA ARG A 236 7.72 20.80 1.23
C ARG A 236 6.93 20.86 -0.09
N LEU A 237 5.70 20.36 -0.13
CA LEU A 237 4.81 20.46 -1.29
C LEU A 237 4.56 21.93 -1.68
N ALA A 238 4.17 22.77 -0.71
CA ALA A 238 3.96 24.19 -0.95
C ALA A 238 5.24 24.91 -1.41
N ARG A 239 6.43 24.50 -0.94
CA ARG A 239 7.69 25.06 -1.41
C ARG A 239 8.00 24.59 -2.84
N ALA A 240 7.75 23.33 -3.17
CA ALA A 240 7.96 22.81 -4.52
C ALA A 240 7.08 23.52 -5.55
N ALA A 241 5.78 23.67 -5.26
CA ALA A 241 4.87 24.41 -6.12
C ALA A 241 5.31 25.87 -6.34
N ARG A 242 5.75 26.57 -5.28
CA ARG A 242 6.32 27.93 -5.41
C ARG A 242 7.63 28.00 -6.20
N ARG A 243 8.38 26.91 -6.34
CA ARG A 243 9.57 26.83 -7.21
C ARG A 243 9.19 26.61 -8.68
N GLY A 244 7.91 26.42 -9.01
CA GLY A 244 7.43 26.12 -10.36
C GLY A 244 7.35 24.63 -10.69
N VAL A 245 7.53 23.73 -9.71
CA VAL A 245 7.32 22.29 -9.90
C VAL A 245 5.81 22.02 -10.04
N ASP A 246 5.40 21.18 -10.99
CA ASP A 246 4.00 20.77 -11.15
C ASP A 246 3.58 19.80 -10.03
N VAL A 247 2.91 20.33 -9.01
CA VAL A 247 2.47 19.55 -7.85
C VAL A 247 0.98 19.26 -7.93
N ARG A 248 0.62 17.97 -8.02
CA ARG A 248 -0.78 17.51 -8.11
C ARG A 248 -1.10 16.46 -7.05
N LEU A 249 -2.29 16.54 -6.48
CA LEU A 249 -2.81 15.56 -5.55
C LEU A 249 -4.03 14.88 -6.16
N LEU A 250 -4.07 13.55 -6.15
CA LEU A 250 -5.22 12.73 -6.49
C LEU A 250 -5.80 12.13 -5.20
N LEU A 251 -6.98 12.59 -4.80
CA LEU A 251 -7.60 12.27 -3.51
C LEU A 251 -9.00 11.69 -3.74
N PRO A 252 -9.60 10.97 -2.78
CA PRO A 252 -10.98 10.54 -2.91
C PRO A 252 -11.98 11.71 -2.92
N GLY A 253 -13.01 11.59 -3.77
CA GLY A 253 -14.19 12.42 -3.73
C GLY A 253 -15.20 11.97 -2.66
N ASP A 254 -16.48 12.07 -2.97
CA ASP A 254 -17.55 11.75 -2.01
C ASP A 254 -17.65 10.25 -1.68
N ALA A 255 -17.30 9.38 -2.64
CA ALA A 255 -17.18 7.94 -2.41
C ALA A 255 -15.96 7.66 -1.52
N HIS A 256 -16.22 7.33 -0.25
CA HIS A 256 -15.18 7.15 0.77
C HIS A 256 -15.68 6.28 1.91
N ASP A 257 -14.87 5.32 2.35
CA ASP A 257 -15.13 4.46 3.51
C ASP A 257 -15.12 5.21 4.87
N HIS A 258 -14.35 6.29 4.95
CA HIS A 258 -14.21 7.16 6.11
C HIS A 258 -14.47 8.63 5.77
N PRO A 259 -15.74 9.05 5.59
CA PRO A 259 -16.08 10.42 5.17
C PRO A 259 -15.51 11.51 6.09
N GLY A 260 -15.36 11.24 7.39
CA GLY A 260 -14.76 12.17 8.35
C GLY A 260 -13.30 12.50 8.03
N VAL A 261 -12.53 11.53 7.53
CA VAL A 261 -11.11 11.71 7.17
C VAL A 261 -10.97 12.65 5.97
N ARG A 262 -11.88 12.56 4.99
CA ARG A 262 -11.95 13.50 3.88
C ARG A 262 -12.09 14.94 4.36
N TYR A 263 -13.05 15.23 5.24
CA TYR A 263 -13.23 16.58 5.79
C TYR A 263 -12.02 17.03 6.63
N ALA A 264 -11.40 16.11 7.39
CA ALA A 264 -10.17 16.39 8.11
C ALA A 264 -9.01 16.74 7.17
N GLY A 265 -8.91 16.12 5.99
CA GLY A 265 -7.89 16.46 4.99
C GLY A 265 -8.15 17.80 4.28
N GLN A 266 -9.41 18.07 3.93
CA GLN A 266 -9.85 19.27 3.23
C GLN A 266 -9.47 20.58 3.95
N ARG A 267 -9.31 20.57 5.29
CA ARG A 267 -8.82 21.73 6.04
C ARG A 267 -7.45 22.25 5.55
N PHE A 268 -6.67 21.40 4.88
CA PHE A 268 -5.35 21.75 4.36
C PHE A 268 -5.36 22.32 2.93
N TYR A 269 -6.45 22.11 2.17
CA TYR A 269 -6.54 22.48 0.75
C TYR A 269 -6.25 23.96 0.52
N GLY A 270 -6.89 24.85 1.28
CA GLY A 270 -6.78 26.30 1.05
C GLY A 270 -5.37 26.89 1.21
N ARG A 271 -4.45 26.22 1.94
CA ARG A 271 -3.04 26.64 2.00
C ARG A 271 -2.21 26.07 0.85
N LEU A 272 -2.56 24.89 0.36
CA LEU A 272 -1.88 24.20 -0.74
C LEU A 272 -2.27 24.83 -2.09
N LEU A 273 -3.56 25.07 -2.31
CA LEU A 273 -4.09 25.75 -3.50
C LEU A 273 -3.44 27.12 -3.68
N ARG A 274 -3.37 27.93 -2.61
CA ARG A 274 -2.66 29.24 -2.64
C ARG A 274 -1.17 29.15 -2.91
N ALA A 275 -0.55 27.98 -2.71
CA ALA A 275 0.86 27.77 -3.02
C ALA A 275 1.09 27.27 -4.46
N GLY A 276 0.02 27.03 -5.22
CA GLY A 276 0.09 26.49 -6.59
C GLY A 276 -0.05 24.97 -6.69
N VAL A 277 -0.40 24.28 -5.60
CA VAL A 277 -0.68 22.83 -5.66
C VAL A 277 -2.07 22.62 -6.24
N ARG A 278 -2.19 21.76 -7.25
CA ARG A 278 -3.47 21.35 -7.85
C ARG A 278 -4.03 20.14 -7.12
N ILE A 279 -5.33 20.09 -6.89
CA ILE A 279 -5.99 19.03 -6.13
C ILE A 279 -7.14 18.48 -6.96
N PHE A 280 -7.15 17.17 -7.16
CA PHE A 280 -8.14 16.43 -7.94
C PHE A 280 -8.84 15.45 -7.01
N GLU A 281 -10.16 15.56 -6.89
CA GLU A 281 -10.98 14.58 -6.18
C GLU A 281 -11.54 13.56 -7.18
N PHE A 282 -11.12 12.30 -7.07
CA PHE A 282 -11.54 11.20 -7.92
C PHE A 282 -13.04 10.90 -7.71
N GLN A 283 -13.79 10.90 -8.80
CA GLN A 283 -15.26 10.82 -8.77
C GLN A 283 -15.86 9.41 -8.95
N PRO A 284 -15.32 8.51 -9.81
CA PRO A 284 -16.02 7.29 -10.17
C PRO A 284 -16.35 6.37 -9.00
N THR A 285 -15.37 6.14 -8.12
CA THR A 285 -15.48 5.22 -6.99
C THR A 285 -14.54 5.65 -5.86
N PHE A 286 -14.46 4.88 -4.76
CA PHE A 286 -13.46 5.14 -3.74
C PHE A 286 -12.07 4.74 -4.25
N ILE A 287 -11.14 5.70 -4.34
CA ILE A 287 -9.74 5.44 -4.68
C ILE A 287 -8.93 5.12 -3.42
N HIS A 288 -8.66 3.83 -3.23
CA HIS A 288 -7.84 3.35 -2.12
C HIS A 288 -6.35 3.30 -2.47
N ALA A 289 -5.95 3.62 -3.70
CA ALA A 289 -4.56 3.51 -4.15
C ALA A 289 -3.56 4.44 -3.43
N LYS A 290 -2.36 3.92 -3.17
CA LYS A 290 -1.23 4.67 -2.59
C LYS A 290 -0.04 4.62 -3.53
N PHE A 291 0.12 5.67 -4.34
CA PHE A 291 1.27 5.80 -5.22
C PHE A 291 1.69 7.25 -5.39
N SER A 292 2.96 7.46 -5.70
CA SER A 292 3.50 8.79 -5.94
C SER A 292 4.56 8.76 -7.03
N LEU A 293 4.69 9.89 -7.70
CA LEU A 293 5.61 10.15 -8.80
C LEU A 293 6.35 11.45 -8.50
N ALA A 294 7.67 11.43 -8.57
CA ALA A 294 8.52 12.60 -8.50
C ALA A 294 9.58 12.51 -9.61
N ASP A 295 9.41 13.30 -10.66
CA ASP A 295 10.17 13.20 -11.90
C ASP A 295 10.14 11.77 -12.50
N ASP A 296 11.24 11.00 -12.37
CA ASP A 296 11.40 9.61 -12.83
C ASP A 296 11.35 8.58 -11.67
N TRP A 297 11.22 9.05 -10.43
CA TRP A 297 11.06 8.19 -9.26
C TRP A 297 9.59 7.92 -8.97
N CYS A 298 9.25 6.66 -8.72
CA CYS A 298 7.93 6.22 -8.31
C CYS A 298 7.98 5.46 -6.98
N THR A 299 6.88 5.53 -6.24
CA THR A 299 6.64 4.64 -5.10
C THR A 299 5.19 4.17 -5.11
N LEU A 300 4.98 2.88 -4.83
CA LEU A 300 3.66 2.28 -4.64
C LEU A 300 3.75 1.18 -3.59
N GLY A 301 2.72 1.05 -2.76
CA GLY A 301 2.64 -0.01 -1.76
C GLY A 301 1.53 0.25 -0.77
N SER A 302 1.80 -0.05 0.50
CA SER A 302 0.77 -0.03 1.54
C SER A 302 0.64 1.30 2.29
N CYS A 303 1.67 2.16 2.26
CA CYS A 303 1.72 3.34 3.11
C CYS A 303 0.83 4.49 2.58
N ASN A 304 -0.14 4.91 3.40
CA ASN A 304 -1.03 6.04 3.11
C ASN A 304 -0.36 7.43 3.28
N PHE A 305 0.85 7.48 3.87
CA PHE A 305 1.55 8.70 4.29
C PHE A 305 0.80 9.59 5.31
N ASP A 306 -0.22 9.04 5.96
CA ASP A 306 -0.93 9.68 7.07
C ASP A 306 -0.20 9.48 8.43
N HIS A 307 -0.67 10.20 9.44
CA HIS A 307 -0.09 10.13 10.79
C HIS A 307 -0.24 8.76 11.45
N TRP A 308 -1.31 8.01 11.16
CA TRP A 308 -1.62 6.73 11.79
C TRP A 308 -0.70 5.63 11.30
N SER A 309 -0.62 5.48 9.97
CA SER A 309 0.29 4.57 9.26
C SER A 309 1.74 4.78 9.73
N LEU A 310 2.18 6.03 9.83
CA LEU A 310 3.54 6.39 10.25
C LEU A 310 3.81 6.24 11.75
N HIS A 311 2.79 6.07 12.58
CA HIS A 311 2.96 5.94 14.02
C HIS A 311 2.92 4.49 14.49
N TRP A 312 2.03 3.67 13.91
CA TRP A 312 1.70 2.35 14.45
C TRP A 312 2.04 1.18 13.53
N ASN A 313 1.95 1.35 12.21
CA ASN A 313 1.87 0.21 11.32
C ASN A 313 3.22 -0.25 10.79
N LEU A 314 3.29 -1.56 10.50
CA LEU A 314 4.26 -2.07 9.55
C LEU A 314 3.79 -1.71 8.15
N GLU A 315 4.66 -1.10 7.37
CA GLU A 315 4.35 -0.60 6.03
C GLU A 315 5.51 -0.89 5.09
N ALA A 316 5.23 -1.05 3.80
CA ALA A 316 6.26 -1.22 2.80
C ALA A 316 5.77 -0.74 1.44
N ASN A 317 6.69 -0.13 0.69
CA ASN A 317 6.48 0.25 -0.68
C ASN A 317 7.60 -0.30 -1.55
N GLN A 318 7.24 -0.58 -2.80
CA GLN A 318 8.19 -0.69 -3.89
C GLN A 318 8.52 0.72 -4.38
N GLU A 319 9.81 1.05 -4.42
CA GLU A 319 10.30 2.24 -5.12
C GLU A 319 10.96 1.82 -6.42
N VAL A 320 10.72 2.59 -7.47
CA VAL A 320 11.29 2.39 -8.82
C VAL A 320 11.89 3.71 -9.28
N ASP A 321 13.09 3.65 -9.84
CA ASP A 321 13.83 4.80 -10.38
C ASP A 321 14.14 4.51 -11.84
N ASP A 322 13.10 4.59 -12.68
CA ASP A 322 13.15 4.26 -14.10
C ASP A 322 12.14 5.11 -14.87
N ARG A 323 12.62 5.78 -15.92
CA ARG A 323 11.82 6.70 -16.72
C ARG A 323 10.63 6.04 -17.41
N ARG A 324 10.76 4.78 -17.86
CA ARG A 324 9.70 4.05 -18.58
C ARG A 324 8.56 3.76 -17.61
N PHE A 325 8.89 3.20 -16.44
CA PHE A 325 7.89 2.96 -15.40
C PHE A 325 7.23 4.28 -14.91
N ALA A 326 8.02 5.35 -14.79
CA ALA A 326 7.49 6.67 -14.45
C ALA A 326 6.54 7.26 -15.51
N GLN A 327 6.70 6.91 -16.78
CA GLN A 327 5.76 7.27 -17.83
C GLN A 327 4.45 6.48 -17.70
N ASP A 328 4.50 5.19 -17.38
CA ASP A 328 3.29 4.38 -17.13
C ASP A 328 2.49 4.92 -15.94
N VAL A 329 3.18 5.26 -14.84
CA VAL A 329 2.56 5.88 -13.66
C VAL A 329 2.00 7.27 -13.98
N ALA A 330 2.69 8.06 -14.80
CA ALA A 330 2.20 9.36 -15.24
C ALA A 330 0.92 9.25 -16.08
N ALA A 331 0.90 8.32 -17.05
CA ALA A 331 -0.28 8.06 -17.87
C ALA A 331 -1.48 7.61 -17.02
N LEU A 332 -1.23 6.83 -15.96
CA LEU A 332 -2.26 6.46 -14.98
C LEU A 332 -2.83 7.66 -14.23
N PHE A 333 -1.96 8.55 -13.75
CA PHE A 333 -2.38 9.80 -13.10
C PHE A 333 -3.21 10.67 -14.05
N GLU A 334 -2.74 10.86 -15.27
CA GLU A 334 -3.43 11.66 -16.30
C GLU A 334 -4.82 11.10 -16.60
N ARG A 335 -4.94 9.78 -16.80
CA ARG A 335 -6.23 9.10 -16.94
C ARG A 335 -7.15 9.42 -15.76
N ASN A 336 -6.67 9.26 -14.54
CA ASN A 336 -7.49 9.49 -13.35
C ASN A 336 -7.85 10.97 -13.14
N PHE A 337 -7.00 11.91 -13.57
CA PHE A 337 -7.33 13.33 -13.54
C PHE A 337 -8.50 13.66 -14.47
N THR A 338 -8.63 12.98 -15.62
CA THR A 338 -9.75 13.23 -16.55
C THR A 338 -11.11 12.86 -15.97
N THR A 339 -11.17 11.92 -15.04
CA THR A 339 -12.39 11.53 -14.31
C THR A 339 -12.45 12.12 -12.91
N SER A 340 -11.63 13.12 -12.60
CA SER A 340 -11.62 13.79 -11.30
C SER A 340 -12.19 15.19 -11.38
N HIS A 341 -12.73 15.67 -10.26
CA HIS A 341 -13.08 17.06 -10.08
C HIS A 341 -11.85 17.84 -9.59
N GLU A 342 -11.34 18.76 -10.41
CA GLU A 342 -10.28 19.68 -9.98
C GLU A 342 -10.86 20.76 -9.06
N ILE A 343 -10.27 20.91 -7.87
CA ILE A 343 -10.71 21.89 -6.88
C ILE A 343 -10.27 23.28 -7.30
N ASP A 344 -11.24 24.10 -7.72
CA ASP A 344 -11.00 25.50 -8.06
C ASP A 344 -10.67 26.33 -6.80
N PRO A 345 -9.53 27.06 -6.76
CA PRO A 345 -9.13 27.85 -5.61
C PRO A 345 -10.12 28.96 -5.21
N VAL A 346 -10.81 29.56 -6.19
CA VAL A 346 -11.75 30.68 -5.97
C VAL A 346 -13.05 30.14 -5.37
N GLN A 347 -13.60 29.08 -5.94
CA GLN A 347 -14.78 28.39 -5.41
C GLN A 347 -14.50 27.82 -4.01
N TRP A 348 -13.32 27.20 -3.82
CA TRP A 348 -12.92 26.69 -2.50
C TRP A 348 -12.85 27.79 -1.43
N ALA A 349 -12.41 29.00 -1.79
CA ALA A 349 -12.40 30.12 -0.86
C ALA A 349 -13.83 30.55 -0.44
N GLN A 350 -14.81 30.41 -1.33
CA GLN A 350 -16.22 30.79 -1.12
C GLN A 350 -17.10 29.68 -0.52
N ARG A 351 -16.52 28.50 -0.25
CA ARG A 351 -17.27 27.34 0.24
C ARG A 351 -18.14 27.62 1.48
N PRO A 352 -19.31 26.96 1.61
CA PRO A 352 -20.29 27.24 2.67
C PRO A 352 -19.74 27.14 4.10
N ARG A 353 -20.35 27.89 5.03
CA ARG A 353 -19.98 27.85 6.47
C ARG A 353 -20.12 26.45 7.07
N LEU A 354 -21.13 25.69 6.66
CA LEU A 354 -21.33 24.30 7.10
C LEU A 354 -20.14 23.40 6.71
N GLN A 355 -19.61 23.57 5.50
CA GLN A 355 -18.43 22.83 5.05
C GLN A 355 -17.21 23.15 5.92
N ARG A 356 -16.99 24.44 6.23
CA ARG A 356 -15.91 24.87 7.14
C ARG A 356 -16.06 24.32 8.56
N LEU A 357 -17.29 24.20 9.06
CA LEU A 357 -17.57 23.60 10.37
C LEU A 357 -17.22 22.11 10.38
N LYS A 358 -17.59 21.35 9.33
CA LYS A 358 -17.22 19.93 9.19
C LYS A 358 -15.70 19.75 9.17
N GLU A 359 -14.98 20.54 8.35
CA GLU A 359 -13.51 20.54 8.30
C GLU A 359 -12.89 20.78 9.68
N TRP A 360 -13.42 21.75 10.44
CA TRP A 360 -12.93 22.07 11.77
C TRP A 360 -13.21 20.96 12.79
N LEU A 361 -14.44 20.43 12.80
CA LEU A 361 -14.86 19.37 13.72
C LEU A 361 -14.02 18.10 13.50
N PHE A 362 -14.03 17.56 12.28
CA PHE A 362 -13.30 16.34 11.96
C PHE A 362 -11.78 16.55 12.04
N GLY A 363 -11.29 17.73 11.66
CA GLY A 363 -9.88 18.07 11.83
C GLY A 363 -9.45 18.13 13.30
N SER A 364 -10.32 18.59 14.20
CA SER A 364 -10.03 18.63 15.64
C SER A 364 -10.05 17.24 16.25
N LEU A 365 -11.01 16.40 15.86
CA LEU A 365 -11.09 14.99 16.27
C LEU A 365 -9.84 14.20 15.83
N ASP A 366 -9.44 14.32 14.57
CA ASP A 366 -8.20 13.73 14.05
C ASP A 366 -6.95 14.25 14.81
N GLY A 367 -6.90 15.55 15.09
CA GLY A 367 -5.82 16.16 15.87
C GLY A 367 -5.75 15.66 17.32
N MET A 368 -6.87 15.25 17.90
CA MET A 368 -6.93 14.63 19.23
C MET A 368 -6.47 13.18 19.18
N LEU A 369 -6.96 12.40 18.21
CA LEU A 369 -6.59 11.00 18.01
C LEU A 369 -5.08 10.83 17.77
N THR A 370 -4.47 11.73 16.99
CA THR A 370 -3.02 11.71 16.73
C THR A 370 -2.16 12.09 17.94
N ARG A 371 -2.75 12.61 19.02
CA ARG A 371 -2.04 12.92 20.29
C ARG A 371 -2.13 11.80 21.31
N LEU A 372 -3.02 10.82 21.11
CA LEU A 372 -3.07 9.61 21.93
C LEU A 372 -1.81 8.79 21.62
N ARG A 373 -0.88 8.77 22.57
CA ARG A 373 0.37 8.01 22.53
C ARG A 373 0.21 6.65 23.17
#